data_AF-A0A952GXB1-F1
#
_entry.id   AF-A0A952GXB1-F1
#
_cell.length_a   1.000
_cell.length_b   1.000
_cell.length_c   1.000
_cell.angle_alpha   90.00
_cell.angle_beta   90.00
_cell.angle_gamma   90.00
#
_symmetry.space_group_name_H-M   'P 1'
#
loop_
_entity.id
_entity.type
_entity.pdbx_description
1 polymer ?
#
loop_
_entity_poly.entity_id
_entity_poly.type
_entity_poly.pdbx_seq_one_letter_code
_entity_poly.pdbx_strand_id
1 'polypeptide(L)' 'MVVIWYGVLFVYGFANFPMAPYRPCGAQSYCDKAGRQHPKADFDAFSQWERLFFISVPFGIAAAAVARKLWK' A
#
# COMPACT_ATOMS: atom_id res chain seq x y z
N MET A 1 -1.44 12.02 14.35
CA MET A 1 -1.69 12.18 12.90
C MET A 1 -1.07 11.06 12.07
N VAL A 2 0.25 10.80 12.17
CA VAL A 2 0.90 9.75 11.33
C VAL A 2 0.31 8.36 11.55
N VAL A 3 0.06 7.93 12.79
CA VAL A 3 -0.56 6.61 13.07
C VAL A 3 -1.95 6.47 12.44
N ILE A 4 -2.77 7.53 12.47
CA ILE A 4 -4.10 7.54 11.85
C ILE A 4 -3.97 7.42 10.32
N TRP A 5 -3.03 8.15 9.72
CA TRP A 5 -2.75 8.08 8.29
C TRP A 5 -2.37 6.67 7.84
N TYR A 6 -1.51 6.00 8.60
CA TYR A 6 -1.16 4.60 8.37
C TYR A 6 -2.35 3.66 8.50
N GLY A 7 -3.16 3.85 9.54
CA GLY A 7 -4.39 3.08 9.73
C GLY A 7 -5.32 3.21 8.52
N VAL A 8 -5.52 4.43 8.02
CA VAL A 8 -6.34 4.69 6.82
C VAL A 8 -5.76 4.00 5.59
N LEU A 9 -4.46 4.15 5.33
CA LEU A 9 -3.82 3.49 4.18
C LEU A 9 -3.91 1.96 4.27
N PHE A 10 -3.74 1.41 5.47
CA PHE A 10 -3.82 -0.03 5.70
C PHE A 10 -5.23 -0.58 5.46
N VAL A 11 -6.25 0.07 6.05
CA VAL A 11 -7.66 -0.31 5.85
C VAL A 11 -8.07 -0.15 4.39
N TYR A 12 -7.66 0.95 3.74
CA TYR A 12 -7.91 1.18 2.33
C TYR A 12 -7.31 0.07 1.46
N GLY A 13 -6.07 -0.33 1.75
CA GLY A 13 -5.38 -1.41 1.03
C GLY A 13 -6.10 -2.76 1.15
N PHE A 14 -6.50 -3.13 2.38
CA PHE A 14 -7.24 -4.37 2.61
C PHE A 14 -8.64 -4.37 1.99
N ALA A 15 -9.33 -3.23 2.02
CA ALA A 15 -10.68 -3.11 1.48
C ALA A 15 -10.69 -3.12 -0.07
N ASN A 16 -9.75 -2.42 -0.71
CA ASN A 16 -9.73 -2.26 -2.17
C ASN A 16 -8.90 -3.32 -2.89
N PHE A 17 -7.87 -3.88 -2.23
CA PHE A 17 -6.97 -4.86 -2.83
C PHE A 17 -6.89 -6.17 -2.02
N PRO A 18 -8.03 -6.82 -1.66
CA PRO A 18 -8.02 -8.04 -0.84
C PRO A 18 -7.35 -9.24 -1.53
N MET A 19 -7.16 -9.15 -2.86
CA MET A 19 -6.70 -10.25 -3.73
C MET A 19 -5.33 -9.98 -4.34
N ALA A 20 -4.72 -8.84 -3.99
CA ALA A 20 -3.30 -8.59 -4.20
C ALA A 20 -2.43 -9.70 -3.56
N PRO A 21 -1.19 -9.92 -4.06
CA PRO A 21 -0.48 -9.13 -5.07
C PRO A 21 -0.85 -9.49 -6.52
N TYR A 22 -0.84 -8.49 -7.39
CA TYR A 22 -1.09 -8.66 -8.82
C TYR A 22 0.21 -9.04 -9.56
N ARG A 23 0.13 -9.98 -10.50
CA ARG A 23 1.27 -10.45 -11.31
C ARG A 23 0.93 -10.45 -12.81
N PRO A 24 1.90 -10.24 -13.71
CA PRO A 24 1.65 -10.36 -15.13
C PRO A 24 1.27 -11.82 -15.47
N CYS A 25 0.15 -12.02 -16.17
CA CYS A 25 -0.31 -13.35 -16.59
C CYS A 25 -0.68 -13.43 -18.08
N GLY A 26 -0.50 -12.35 -18.83
CA GLY A 26 -0.64 -12.30 -20.28
C GLY A 26 -0.01 -11.02 -20.85
N ALA A 27 -0.14 -10.80 -22.16
CA ALA A 27 0.52 -9.67 -22.84
C ALA A 27 0.10 -8.29 -22.29
N GLN A 28 -1.15 -8.15 -21.82
CA GLN A 28 -1.67 -6.91 -21.22
C GLN A 28 -2.62 -7.17 -20.03
N SER A 29 -2.60 -8.38 -19.47
CA SER A 29 -3.46 -8.78 -18.35
C SER A 29 -2.63 -9.08 -17.10
N TYR A 30 -3.16 -8.64 -15.96
CA TYR A 30 -2.59 -8.88 -14.65
C TYR A 30 -3.50 -9.84 -13.89
N CYS A 31 -2.96 -10.79 -13.18
CA CYS A 31 -3.73 -11.74 -12.39
C CYS A 31 -3.55 -11.48 -10.91
N ASP A 32 -4.62 -11.63 -10.15
CA ASP A 32 -4.59 -11.65 -8.69
C ASP A 32 -3.94 -12.97 -8.18
N LYS A 33 -3.81 -13.10 -6.86
CA LYS A 33 -3.28 -14.34 -6.24
C LYS A 33 -4.13 -15.59 -6.51
N ALA A 34 -5.40 -15.41 -6.87
CA ALA A 34 -6.34 -16.49 -7.21
C ALA A 34 -6.33 -16.83 -8.71
N GLY A 35 -5.49 -16.16 -9.51
CA GLY A 35 -5.39 -16.37 -10.96
C GLY A 35 -6.50 -15.70 -11.77
N ARG A 36 -7.32 -14.83 -11.17
CA ARG A 36 -8.32 -14.05 -11.92
C ARG A 36 -7.66 -12.91 -12.65
N GLN A 37 -8.07 -12.71 -13.90
CA GLN A 37 -7.58 -11.62 -14.73
C GLN A 37 -8.22 -10.29 -14.32
N HIS A 38 -7.37 -9.28 -14.19
CA HIS A 38 -7.66 -7.91 -13.87
C HIS A 38 -7.09 -6.98 -14.95
N PRO A 39 -7.78 -5.87 -15.24
CA PRO A 39 -7.26 -4.83 -16.12
C PRO A 39 -6.00 -4.20 -15.53
N LYS A 40 -5.17 -3.62 -16.41
CA LYS A 40 -3.97 -2.87 -16.01
C LYS A 40 -4.26 -1.75 -15.00
N ALA A 41 -5.46 -1.15 -15.07
CA ALA A 41 -5.87 -0.10 -14.13
C ALA A 41 -5.83 -0.56 -12.67
N ASP A 42 -6.19 -1.81 -12.38
CA ASP A 42 -6.17 -2.36 -11.02
C ASP A 42 -4.73 -2.53 -10.51
N PHE A 43 -3.82 -2.95 -11.39
CA PHE A 43 -2.40 -3.03 -11.10
C PHE A 43 -1.81 -1.64 -10.83
N ASP A 44 -2.12 -0.65 -11.68
CA ASP A 44 -1.63 0.72 -11.51
C ASP A 44 -2.16 1.34 -10.20
N ALA A 45 -3.42 1.11 -9.85
CA ALA A 45 -4.02 1.56 -8.58
C ALA A 45 -3.33 0.92 -7.36
N PHE A 46 -3.12 -0.40 -7.39
CA PHE A 46 -2.39 -1.10 -6.34
C PHE A 46 -0.94 -0.60 -6.22
N SER A 47 -0.25 -0.44 -7.35
CA SER A 47 1.14 0.05 -7.37
C SER A 47 1.24 1.46 -6.81
N GLN A 48 0.30 2.35 -7.12
CA GLN A 48 0.26 3.70 -6.54
C GLN A 48 0.03 3.67 -5.03
N TRP A 49 -0.93 2.88 -4.55
CA TRP A 49 -1.18 2.71 -3.12
C TRP A 49 0.06 2.15 -2.40
N GLU A 50 0.68 1.10 -2.95
CA GLU A 50 1.88 0.47 -2.39
C GLU A 50 3.02 1.49 -2.29
N ARG A 51 3.22 2.28 -3.34
CA ARG A 51 4.23 3.34 -3.38
C ARG A 51 3.96 4.42 -2.34
N LEU A 52 2.71 4.86 -2.19
CA LEU A 52 2.31 5.81 -1.15
C LEU A 52 2.54 5.25 0.25
N PHE A 53 2.24 3.98 0.46
CA PHE A 53 2.47 3.30 1.73
C PHE A 53 3.97 3.25 2.07
N PHE A 54 4.82 2.84 1.13
CA PHE A 54 6.27 2.82 1.35
C PHE A 54 6.89 4.21 1.50
N ILE A 55 6.44 5.22 0.74
CA ILE A 55 6.89 6.61 0.90
C ILE A 55 6.51 7.13 2.30
N SER A 56 5.40 6.66 2.88
CA SER A 56 5.00 7.07 4.22
C SER A 56 5.91 6.52 5.33
N VAL A 57 6.70 5.46 5.07
CA VAL A 57 7.64 4.79 6.03
C VAL A 57 8.60 5.75 6.71
N PRO A 58 9.43 6.51 5.98
CA PRO A 58 10.35 7.46 6.59
C PRO A 58 9.64 8.51 7.48
N PHE A 59 8.42 8.95 7.14
CA PHE A 59 7.66 9.88 7.96
C PHE A 59 7.19 9.25 9.29
N GLY A 60 6.82 7.97 9.25
CA GLY A 60 6.53 7.17 10.45
C GLY A 60 7.73 7.09 11.39
N ILE A 61 8.89 6.75 10.83
CA ILE A 61 10.15 6.64 11.60
C ILE A 61 10.57 8.00 12.17
N ALA A 62 10.52 9.06 11.38
CA ALA A 62 10.86 10.41 11.82
C ALA A 62 9.96 10.89 12.96
N ALA A 63 8.64 10.68 12.84
CA ALA A 63 7.69 11.03 13.90
C ALA A 63 7.97 10.26 15.19
N ALA A 64 8.29 8.96 15.10
CA ALA A 64 8.65 8.14 16.25
C ALA A 64 9.95 8.62 16.91
N ALA A 65 10.96 8.99 16.12
CA ALA A 65 12.23 9.51 16.63
C ALA A 65 12.06 10.85 17.36
N VAL A 66 11.25 11.77 16.82
CA VAL A 66 10.93 13.04 17.48
C VAL A 66 10.16 12.82 18.78
N ALA A 67 9.13 11.97 18.76
CA ALA A 67 8.36 11.65 19.96
C ALA A 67 9.26 11.07 21.06
N ARG A 68 10.18 10.17 20.69
CA ARG A 68 11.13 9.57 21.63
C ARG A 68 12.12 10.58 22.21
N LYS A 69 12.48 11.62 21.44
CA LYS A 69 13.35 12.71 21.90
C LYS A 69 12.61 13.69 22.82
N LEU A 70 11.31 13.90 22.63
CA LEU A 70 10.48 14.77 23.47
C LEU A 70 10.10 14.15 24.83
N TRP A 71 10.12 12.82 24.92
CA TRP A 71 9.86 12.05 26.15
C TRP A 71 11.11 11.73 26.98
N LYS A 72 12.27 12.21 26.56
CA LYS A 72 13.56 12.01 27.23
C LYS A 72 14.06 13.34 27.77
#